data_AF-A0A2N2GQT0-F1
#
_entry.id   AF-A0A2N2GQT0-F1
#
_cell.length_a   1.000
_cell.length_b   1.000
_cell.length_c   1.000
_cell.angle_alpha   90.00
_cell.angle_beta   90.00
_cell.angle_gamma   90.00
#
_symmetry.space_group_name_H-M   'P 1'
#
loop_
_entity.id
_entity.type
_entity.pdbx_description
1 polymer ?
#
loop_
_entity_poly.entity_id
_entity_poly.type
_entity_poly.pdbx_seq_one_letter_code
_entity_poly.pdbx_strand_id
1 'polypeptide(L)'
;MQVREPQFDVEVTMYDLAAIRAAIRKWGKPAPVAESYTGLNLYHHLCGWSQFVDTDWVNWDQSEYNHDIGCRTWIQLAIEYSSAQTAARIRAAVAPVDDRFRGYMRRAKRVTEATPILRKHPYFWETHTLHPDLVASTA
;
A
#
# COMPACT_ATOMS: atom_id res chain seq x y z
N MET A 1 0.19 23.39 -1.95
CA MET A 1 1.08 22.30 -2.38
C MET A 1 0.49 21.73 -3.67
N GLN A 2 1.20 21.78 -4.80
CA GLN A 2 0.71 21.16 -6.04
C GLN A 2 0.86 19.65 -5.90
N VAL A 3 -0.25 18.94 -5.71
CA VAL A 3 -0.27 17.48 -5.80
C VAL A 3 0.04 17.15 -7.26
N ARG A 4 1.25 16.65 -7.54
CA ARG A 4 1.55 16.06 -8.85
C ARG A 4 0.61 14.87 -8.99
N GLU A 5 -0.30 14.88 -9.97
CA GLU A 5 -1.04 13.65 -10.29
C GLU A 5 -0.02 12.61 -10.76
N PRO A 6 0.21 11.53 -10.01
CA PRO A 6 1.13 10.52 -10.44
C PRO A 6 0.49 9.76 -11.60
N GLN A 7 1.12 9.84 -12.77
CA GLN A 7 0.72 9.01 -13.91
C GLN A 7 1.28 7.61 -13.72
N PHE A 8 0.49 6.74 -13.11
CA PHE A 8 0.77 5.31 -13.07
C PHE A 8 0.20 4.64 -14.30
N ASP A 9 1.06 4.12 -15.17
CA ASP A 9 0.67 3.26 -16.29
C ASP A 9 0.96 1.80 -15.94
N VAL A 10 -0.01 1.13 -15.33
CA VAL A 10 0.10 -0.27 -14.90
C VAL A 10 -1.07 -1.07 -15.43
N GLU A 11 -0.78 -1.86 -16.45
CA GLU A 11 -1.73 -2.83 -16.98
C GLU A 11 -1.68 -4.14 -16.17
N VAL A 12 -2.86 -4.64 -15.78
CA VAL A 12 -3.04 -5.90 -15.06
C VAL A 12 -3.90 -6.83 -15.90
N THR A 13 -3.43 -8.05 -16.14
CA THR A 13 -4.15 -9.03 -16.95
C THR A 13 -5.39 -9.55 -16.21
N MET A 14 -6.37 -10.07 -16.96
CA MET A 14 -7.54 -10.72 -16.35
C MET A 14 -7.17 -11.94 -15.50
N TYR A 15 -6.10 -12.65 -15.85
CA TYR A 15 -5.56 -13.77 -15.07
C TYR A 15 -5.03 -13.30 -13.71
N ASP A 16 -4.21 -12.24 -13.70
CA ASP A 16 -3.68 -11.65 -12.48
C ASP A 16 -4.80 -11.08 -11.59
N LEU A 17 -5.79 -10.42 -12.20
CA LEU A 17 -6.97 -9.96 -11.47
C LEU A 17 -7.71 -11.11 -10.79
N ALA A 18 -7.92 -12.24 -11.47
CA ALA A 18 -8.57 -13.39 -10.85
C ALA A 18 -7.80 -13.92 -9.62
N ALA A 19 -6.47 -13.99 -9.70
CA ALA A 19 -5.61 -14.39 -8.59
C ALA A 19 -5.65 -13.40 -7.42
N ILE A 20 -5.61 -12.11 -7.71
CA ILE A 20 -5.75 -11.03 -6.71
C ILE A 20 -7.10 -11.14 -6.00
N ARG A 21 -8.21 -11.27 -6.75
CA ARG A 21 -9.56 -11.41 -6.17
C ARG A 21 -9.68 -12.63 -5.28
N ALA A 22 -9.06 -13.75 -5.66
CA ALA A 22 -9.00 -14.95 -4.82
C ALA A 22 -8.23 -14.70 -3.51
N ALA A 23 -7.11 -13.97 -3.57
CA ALA A 23 -6.36 -13.57 -2.38
C ALA A 23 -7.17 -12.65 -1.45
N ILE A 24 -7.92 -11.69 -2.01
CA ILE A 24 -8.80 -10.79 -1.25
C ILE A 24 -9.90 -11.58 -0.52
N ARG A 25 -10.49 -12.59 -1.17
CA ARG A 25 -11.44 -13.50 -0.52
C ARG A 25 -10.79 -14.28 0.63
N LYS A 26 -9.58 -14.83 0.42
CA LYS A 26 -8.82 -15.53 1.45
C LYS A 26 -8.45 -14.62 2.63
N TRP A 27 -8.26 -13.32 2.38
CA TRP A 27 -8.05 -12.32 3.43
C TRP A 27 -9.32 -12.08 4.28
N GLY A 28 -10.49 -12.52 3.84
CA GLY A 28 -11.75 -12.35 4.56
C GLY A 28 -12.47 -11.04 4.26
N LYS A 29 -12.10 -10.34 3.19
CA LYS A 29 -12.85 -9.16 2.72
C LYS A 29 -14.19 -9.60 2.12
N PRO A 30 -15.26 -8.77 2.23
CA PRO A 30 -16.57 -9.10 1.66
C PRO A 30 -16.52 -9.43 0.17
N ALA A 31 -17.38 -10.33 -0.29
CA ALA A 31 -17.43 -10.74 -1.70
C ALA A 31 -17.54 -9.55 -2.68
N PRO A 32 -18.36 -8.50 -2.42
CA PRO A 32 -18.41 -7.33 -3.30
C PRO A 32 -17.07 -6.62 -3.43
N VAL A 33 -16.26 -6.55 -2.37
CA VAL A 33 -14.93 -5.92 -2.40
C VAL A 33 -13.98 -6.74 -3.29
N ALA A 34 -14.01 -8.06 -3.17
CA ALA A 34 -13.19 -8.91 -4.01
C ALA A 34 -13.63 -8.83 -5.48
N GLU A 35 -14.92 -8.94 -5.77
CA GLU A 35 -15.44 -9.03 -7.14
C GLU A 35 -15.31 -7.72 -7.91
N SER A 36 -15.49 -6.59 -7.22
CA SER A 36 -15.31 -5.26 -7.81
C SER A 36 -13.85 -4.84 -7.96
N TYR A 37 -12.89 -5.62 -7.46
CA TYR A 37 -11.48 -5.25 -7.58
C TYR A 37 -11.00 -5.35 -9.03
N THR A 38 -10.55 -4.24 -9.60
CA THR A 38 -10.11 -4.10 -10.99
C THR A 38 -8.75 -3.39 -11.07
N GLY A 39 -8.21 -3.23 -12.27
CA GLY A 39 -7.03 -2.38 -12.49
C GLY A 39 -7.24 -0.93 -12.01
N LEU A 40 -8.48 -0.42 -12.05
CA LEU A 40 -8.81 0.91 -11.53
C LEU A 40 -8.62 0.99 -10.01
N ASN A 41 -8.94 -0.06 -9.26
CA ASN A 41 -8.69 -0.09 -7.82
C ASN A 41 -7.19 -0.04 -7.53
N LEU A 42 -6.38 -0.83 -8.25
CA LEU A 42 -4.93 -0.78 -8.11
C LEU A 42 -4.38 0.62 -8.43
N TYR A 43 -4.86 1.25 -9.51
CA TYR A 43 -4.52 2.62 -9.85
C TYR A 43 -4.84 3.59 -8.69
N HIS A 44 -6.05 3.52 -8.12
CA HIS A 44 -6.43 4.33 -6.97
C HIS A 44 -5.54 4.08 -5.74
N HIS A 45 -5.14 2.84 -5.48
CA HIS A 45 -4.20 2.54 -4.39
C HIS A 45 -2.80 3.11 -4.64
N LEU A 46 -2.31 3.07 -5.89
CA LEU A 46 -1.04 3.68 -6.27
C LEU A 46 -1.09 5.21 -6.08
N CYS A 47 -2.17 5.86 -6.54
CA CYS A 47 -2.40 7.28 -6.34
C CYS A 47 -2.50 7.64 -4.85
N GLY A 48 -3.29 6.89 -4.09
CA GLY A 48 -3.45 7.08 -2.66
C GLY A 48 -2.13 6.91 -1.90
N TRP A 49 -1.28 5.94 -2.29
CA TRP A 49 0.05 5.79 -1.70
C TRP A 49 0.96 6.99 -2.01
N SER A 50 0.97 7.49 -3.25
CA SER A 50 1.74 8.70 -3.56
C SER A 50 1.23 9.91 -2.79
N GLN A 51 -0.08 10.10 -2.74
CA GLN A 51 -0.70 11.20 -2.01
C GLN A 51 -0.39 11.14 -0.53
N PHE A 52 -0.53 9.95 0.08
CA PHE A 52 -0.10 9.70 1.45
C PHE A 52 1.33 10.18 1.64
N VAL A 53 2.31 9.62 0.93
CA VAL A 53 3.75 9.97 1.06
C VAL A 53 4.04 11.46 0.88
N ASP A 54 3.26 12.15 0.07
CA ASP A 54 3.43 13.58 -0.21
C ASP A 54 2.54 14.48 0.69
N THR A 55 1.75 13.93 1.63
CA THR A 55 0.86 14.69 2.52
C THR A 55 1.58 15.23 3.75
N ASP A 56 1.09 16.32 4.34
CA ASP A 56 1.51 16.76 5.67
C ASP A 56 0.66 16.09 6.75
N TRP A 57 1.31 15.17 7.45
CA TRP A 57 0.78 14.28 8.46
C TRP A 57 0.61 14.93 9.81
N VAL A 58 1.19 16.11 10.06
CA VAL A 58 1.44 16.62 11.42
C VAL A 58 0.20 16.70 12.30
N ASN A 59 -0.99 16.76 11.70
CA ASN A 59 -2.27 16.84 12.41
C ASN A 59 -3.08 15.54 12.39
N TRP A 60 -2.56 14.46 11.81
CA TRP A 60 -3.28 13.19 11.66
C TRP A 60 -3.22 12.37 12.94
N ASP A 61 -4.34 11.77 13.30
CA ASP A 61 -4.34 10.74 14.33
C ASP A 61 -3.87 9.37 13.79
N GLN A 62 -3.72 8.41 14.69
CA GLN A 62 -3.29 7.04 14.34
C GLN A 62 -4.28 6.33 13.39
N SER A 63 -5.58 6.67 13.45
CA SER A 63 -6.61 6.06 12.61
C SER A 63 -6.52 6.58 11.17
N GLU A 64 -6.39 7.88 10.99
CA GLU A 64 -6.17 8.52 9.68
C GLU A 64 -4.89 7.97 9.04
N TYR A 65 -3.79 7.92 9.81
CA TYR A 65 -2.53 7.35 9.34
C TYR A 65 -2.67 5.88 8.91
N ASN A 66 -3.37 5.06 9.70
CA ASN A 66 -3.57 3.64 9.39
C ASN A 66 -4.53 3.40 8.21
N HIS A 67 -5.50 4.28 8.00
CA HIS A 67 -6.38 4.20 6.84
C HIS A 67 -5.57 4.31 5.55
N ASP A 68 -4.69 5.31 5.48
CA ASP A 68 -4.00 5.62 4.23
C ASP A 68 -2.73 4.78 4.00
N ILE A 69 -2.06 4.32 5.06
CA ILE A 69 -1.00 3.30 4.92
C ILE A 69 -1.57 1.99 4.32
N GLY A 70 -2.87 1.74 4.51
CA GLY A 70 -3.58 0.62 3.93
C GLY A 70 -3.48 0.54 2.40
N CYS A 71 -3.30 1.67 1.71
CA CYS A 71 -3.05 1.68 0.26
C CYS A 71 -1.84 0.81 -0.10
N ARG A 72 -0.77 0.87 0.69
CA ARG A 72 0.45 0.10 0.42
C ARG A 72 0.27 -1.40 0.64
N THR A 73 -0.60 -1.79 1.56
CA THR A 73 -1.03 -3.18 1.77
C THR A 73 -1.71 -3.75 0.53
N TRP A 74 -2.64 -3.00 -0.08
CA TRP A 74 -3.32 -3.43 -1.30
C TRP A 74 -2.37 -3.55 -2.50
N ILE A 75 -1.42 -2.60 -2.64
CA ILE A 75 -0.35 -2.68 -3.65
C ILE A 75 0.51 -3.92 -3.41
N GLN A 76 0.88 -4.22 -2.16
CA GLN A 76 1.69 -5.38 -1.81
C GLN A 76 0.98 -6.69 -2.14
N LEU A 77 -0.32 -6.77 -1.86
CA LEU A 77 -1.16 -7.90 -2.25
C LEU A 77 -1.14 -8.09 -3.78
N ALA A 78 -1.33 -7.02 -4.56
CA ALA A 78 -1.26 -7.10 -6.02
C ALA A 78 0.11 -7.59 -6.51
N ILE A 79 1.21 -7.13 -5.90
CA ILE A 79 2.58 -7.58 -6.23
C ILE A 79 2.77 -9.07 -5.95
N GLU A 80 2.26 -9.57 -4.82
CA GLU A 80 2.49 -10.96 -4.40
C GLU A 80 1.66 -11.99 -5.18
N TYR A 81 0.47 -11.59 -5.62
CA TYR A 81 -0.52 -12.49 -6.24
C TYR A 81 -0.65 -12.32 -7.76
N SER A 82 0.18 -11.48 -8.38
CA SER A 82 0.29 -11.37 -9.83
C SER A 82 1.42 -12.25 -10.38
N SER A 83 1.37 -12.51 -11.69
CA SER A 83 2.49 -13.02 -12.48
C SER A 83 3.75 -12.17 -12.30
N ALA A 84 4.92 -12.78 -12.54
CA ALA A 84 6.20 -12.11 -12.37
C ALA A 84 6.32 -10.81 -13.21
N GLN A 85 5.77 -10.81 -14.43
CA GLN A 85 5.78 -9.66 -15.32
C GLN A 85 4.93 -8.50 -14.79
N THR A 86 3.68 -8.77 -14.39
CA THR A 86 2.81 -7.74 -13.80
C THR A 86 3.36 -7.25 -12.47
N ALA A 87 3.87 -8.14 -11.61
CA ALA A 87 4.51 -7.76 -10.37
C ALA A 87 5.74 -6.86 -10.59
N ALA A 88 6.54 -7.11 -11.64
CA ALA A 88 7.67 -6.25 -11.99
C ALA A 88 7.20 -4.85 -12.43
N ARG A 89 6.14 -4.74 -13.23
CA ARG A 89 5.53 -3.46 -13.62
C ARG A 89 5.04 -2.68 -12.41
N ILE A 90 4.29 -3.32 -11.51
CA ILE A 90 3.80 -2.67 -10.28
C ILE A 90 4.96 -2.20 -9.40
N ARG A 91 6.01 -3.02 -9.24
CA ARG A 91 7.21 -2.63 -8.49
C ARG A 91 7.91 -1.42 -9.10
N ALA A 92 8.09 -1.41 -10.41
CA ALA A 92 8.71 -0.28 -11.11
C ALA A 92 7.88 1.01 -10.94
N ALA A 93 6.55 0.90 -11.01
CA ALA A 93 5.65 2.01 -10.82
C ALA A 93 5.69 2.59 -9.39
N VAL A 94 5.70 1.74 -8.37
CA VAL A 94 5.67 2.19 -6.96
C VAL A 94 7.04 2.59 -6.40
N ALA A 95 8.14 2.10 -7.00
CA ALA A 95 9.50 2.31 -6.49
C ALA A 95 9.84 3.79 -6.21
N PRO A 96 9.54 4.77 -7.08
CA PRO A 96 9.84 6.18 -6.79
C PRO A 96 9.10 6.73 -5.58
N VAL A 97 7.93 6.18 -5.24
CA VAL A 97 7.14 6.58 -4.06
C VAL A 97 7.69 5.90 -2.81
N ASP A 98 7.98 4.60 -2.90
CA ASP A 98 8.63 3.83 -1.83
C ASP A 98 9.99 4.45 -1.45
N ASP A 99 10.77 4.94 -2.41
CA ASP A 99 12.05 5.62 -2.16
C ASP A 99 11.87 6.96 -1.43
N ARG A 100 10.84 7.75 -1.76
CA ARG A 100 10.50 8.97 -1.02
C ARG A 100 10.11 8.65 0.41
N PHE A 101 9.23 7.67 0.62
CA PHE A 101 8.87 7.19 1.95
C PHE A 101 10.13 6.81 2.73
N ARG A 102 11.03 6.01 2.15
CA ARG A 102 12.29 5.60 2.79
C ARG A 102 13.20 6.77 3.15
N GLY A 103 13.22 7.83 2.34
CA GLY A 103 14.00 9.03 2.60
C GLY A 103 13.52 9.82 3.83
N TYR A 104 12.23 9.73 4.15
CA TYR A 104 11.60 10.50 5.24
C TYR A 104 11.25 9.65 6.47
N MET A 105 11.17 8.33 6.32
CA MET A 105 10.67 7.44 7.35
C MET A 105 11.54 7.34 8.59
N ARG A 106 10.86 7.12 9.71
CA ARG A 106 11.45 6.79 11.00
C ARG A 106 10.95 5.41 11.42
N ARG A 107 11.80 4.65 12.12
CA ARG A 107 11.41 3.35 12.66
C ARG A 107 10.37 3.55 13.77
N ALA A 108 9.22 2.93 13.63
CA ALA A 108 8.21 2.91 14.68
C ALA A 108 8.34 1.60 15.47
N LYS A 109 8.26 1.66 16.80
CA LYS A 109 8.33 0.44 17.65
C LYS A 109 7.09 -0.44 17.50
N ARG A 110 6.00 0.09 16.94
CA ARG A 110 4.84 -0.71 16.55
C ARG A 110 4.11 -0.01 15.41
N VAL A 111 4.09 -0.64 14.24
CA VAL A 111 3.09 -0.37 13.21
C VAL A 111 2.54 -1.75 12.80
N THR A 112 1.21 -1.78 12.66
CA THR A 112 0.25 -2.88 12.41
C THR A 112 0.70 -4.35 12.45
N GLU A 113 -0.14 -5.20 13.06
CA GLU A 113 -0.04 -6.67 12.92
C GLU A 113 0.14 -7.06 11.45
N ALA A 114 1.08 -7.96 11.18
CA ALA A 114 1.37 -8.44 9.84
C ALA A 114 0.08 -8.84 9.13
N THR A 115 -0.15 -8.31 7.93
CA THR A 115 -1.38 -8.63 7.20
C THR A 115 -1.36 -10.12 6.85
N PRO A 116 -2.33 -10.95 7.31
CA PRO A 116 -2.22 -12.42 7.30
C PRO A 116 -2.18 -13.05 5.90
N ILE A 117 -2.55 -12.28 4.86
CA ILE A 117 -2.51 -12.72 3.47
C ILE A 117 -1.13 -12.51 2.83
N LEU A 118 -0.31 -11.63 3.39
CA LEU A 118 1.03 -11.36 2.88
C LEU A 118 2.01 -12.40 3.42
N ARG A 119 3.17 -12.53 2.76
CA ARG A 119 4.27 -13.34 3.28
C ARG A 119 4.60 -12.93 4.73
N LYS A 120 4.94 -13.91 5.58
CA LYS A 120 5.21 -13.76 7.02
C LYS A 120 6.51 -13.02 7.36
N HIS A 121 6.92 -12.04 6.57
CA HIS A 121 8.03 -11.14 6.89
C HIS A 121 7.51 -9.71 6.90
N PRO A 122 7.93 -8.88 7.86
CA PRO A 122 7.49 -7.50 7.92
C PRO A 122 8.03 -6.72 6.73
N TYR A 123 7.16 -5.97 6.07
CA TYR A 123 7.53 -4.99 5.07
C TYR A 123 8.01 -3.70 5.74
N PHE A 124 8.82 -2.90 5.04
CA PHE A 124 9.37 -1.68 5.62
C PHE A 124 8.26 -0.70 6.07
N TRP A 125 7.20 -0.53 5.28
CA TRP A 125 6.06 0.33 5.64
C TRP A 125 5.26 -0.21 6.83
N GLU A 126 5.29 -1.52 7.13
CA GLU A 126 4.66 -2.09 8.33
C GLU A 126 5.42 -1.76 9.61
N THR A 127 6.66 -1.28 9.52
CA THR A 127 7.54 -1.09 10.69
C THR A 127 8.12 0.33 10.78
N HIS A 128 7.66 1.22 9.91
CA HIS A 128 8.14 2.58 9.79
C HIS A 128 6.97 3.55 9.66
N THR A 129 7.17 4.78 10.11
CA THR A 129 6.17 5.83 10.05
C THR A 129 6.77 7.14 9.53
N LEU A 130 5.92 7.99 8.97
CA LEU A 130 6.23 9.36 8.57
C LEU A 130 5.78 10.39 9.61
N HIS A 131 4.94 10.01 10.59
CA HIS A 131 4.43 10.89 11.64
C HIS A 131 5.31 10.85 12.91
N PRO A 132 5.97 11.97 13.32
CA PRO A 132 6.86 12.00 14.48
C PRO A 132 6.20 11.59 15.80
N ASP A 133 4.97 12.04 16.06
CA ASP A 133 4.29 11.67 17.32
C ASP A 133 3.95 10.18 17.38
N LEU A 134 3.65 9.53 16.25
CA LEU A 134 3.46 8.07 16.20
C LEU A 134 4.78 7.30 16.38
N VAL A 135 5.94 7.93 16.10
CA VAL A 135 7.24 7.39 16.54
C VAL A 135 7.35 7.47 18.07
N ALA A 136 6.85 8.56 18.66
CA ALA A 136 7.04 8.92 20.06
C ALA A 136 5.99 8.36 21.03
N SER A 137 4.80 7.92 20.58
CA SER A 137 3.73 7.32 21.41
C SER A 137 4.07 5.95 22.03
N THR A 138 5.35 5.72 22.35
CA THR A 138 5.88 4.53 23.00
C THR A 138 6.93 4.90 24.06
N ALA A 139 6.50 5.68 25.06
CA ALA A 139 7.11 5.69 26.39
C ALA A 139 6.22 4.88 27.34
#